data_AF-A0AAP0MRK1-F1
#
_entry.id   AF-A0AAP0MRK1-F1
#
_cell.length_a   1.000
_cell.length_b   1.000
_cell.length_c   1.000
_cell.angle_alpha   90.00
_cell.angle_beta   90.00
_cell.angle_gamma   90.00
#
_symmetry.space_group_name_H-M   'P 1'
#
loop_
_entity.id
_entity.type
_entity.pdbx_description
1 polymer ?
#
loop_
_entity_poly.entity_id
_entity_poly.type
_entity_poly.pdbx_seq_one_letter_code
_entity_poly.pdbx_strand_id
1 'polypeptide(L)'
;MNFEAFFKDWLIRQENLSYQLLDAIAPENIHNNELHQCLIDQVLSHYQQYYLEKSLAATEDVFQIISPPWLTFPERTFLWIGGFRPSLIFKLIANSVQDLTAEQESEVQQVKAETRREERELGQTMARVQESVASAPFMNLARRSDENESYGKCYHILLSLHHKIQGIIYKILVDF
;
A
#
# COMPACT_ATOMS: atom_id res chain seq x y z
N MET A 1 -19.67 1.64 1.81
CA MET A 1 -19.76 0.40 0.95
C MET A 1 -18.96 -0.70 1.65
N ASN A 2 -19.21 -1.99 1.43
CA ASN A 2 -18.35 -3.03 2.05
C ASN A 2 -17.03 -3.16 1.27
N PHE A 3 -15.94 -2.65 1.83
CA PHE A 3 -14.61 -2.71 1.20
C PHE A 3 -14.11 -4.13 0.98
N GLU A 4 -14.48 -5.10 1.81
CA GLU A 4 -14.11 -6.51 1.63
C GLU A 4 -14.69 -7.08 0.33
N ALA A 5 -15.96 -6.78 0.03
CA ALA A 5 -16.59 -7.23 -1.21
C ALA A 5 -15.90 -6.60 -2.42
N PHE A 6 -15.66 -5.27 -2.37
CA PHE A 6 -14.89 -4.58 -3.40
C PHE A 6 -13.49 -5.21 -3.59
N PHE A 7 -12.77 -5.48 -2.51
CA PHE A 7 -11.42 -6.04 -2.55
C PHE A 7 -11.40 -7.43 -3.19
N LYS A 8 -12.37 -8.29 -2.87
CA LYS A 8 -12.53 -9.61 -3.48
C LYS A 8 -12.79 -9.52 -4.98
N ASP A 9 -13.69 -8.64 -5.40
CA ASP A 9 -13.98 -8.41 -6.82
C ASP A 9 -12.77 -7.79 -7.54
N TRP A 10 -12.05 -6.90 -6.86
CA TRP A 10 -10.82 -6.29 -7.35
C TRP A 10 -9.73 -7.35 -7.59
N LEU A 11 -9.54 -8.30 -6.67
CA LEU A 11 -8.56 -9.39 -6.83
C LEU A 11 -8.86 -10.27 -8.05
N ILE A 12 -10.13 -10.57 -8.33
CA ILE A 12 -10.51 -11.34 -9.53
C ILE A 12 -10.12 -10.59 -10.80
N ARG A 13 -10.34 -9.28 -10.85
CA ARG A 13 -9.93 -8.44 -11.99
C ARG A 13 -8.41 -8.35 -12.11
N GLN A 14 -7.69 -8.24 -10.99
CA GLN A 14 -6.23 -8.26 -10.95
C GLN A 14 -5.66 -9.55 -11.53
N GLU A 15 -6.24 -10.71 -11.18
CA GLU A 15 -5.84 -12.01 -11.73
C GLU A 15 -6.05 -12.06 -13.25
N ASN A 16 -7.19 -11.55 -13.73
CA ASN A 16 -7.45 -11.46 -15.16
C ASN A 16 -6.47 -10.54 -15.89
N LEU A 17 -6.16 -9.35 -15.34
CA LEU A 17 -5.14 -8.46 -15.89
C LEU A 17 -3.76 -9.13 -15.92
N SER A 18 -3.42 -9.92 -14.91
CA SER A 18 -2.16 -10.68 -14.91
C SER A 18 -2.08 -11.67 -16.07
N TYR A 19 -3.17 -12.36 -16.41
CA TYR A 19 -3.19 -13.24 -17.59
C TYR A 19 -3.04 -12.46 -18.90
N GLN A 20 -3.69 -11.30 -19.01
CA GLN A 20 -3.56 -10.44 -20.19
C GLN A 20 -2.14 -9.90 -20.37
N LEU A 21 -1.45 -9.54 -19.27
CA LEU A 21 -0.04 -9.13 -19.32
C LEU A 21 0.88 -10.26 -19.79
N LEU A 22 0.63 -11.50 -19.35
CA LEU A 22 1.39 -12.67 -19.81
C LEU A 22 1.16 -12.96 -21.30
N ASP A 23 -0.06 -12.77 -21.80
CA ASP A 23 -0.39 -12.91 -23.22
C ASP A 23 0.22 -11.79 -24.07
N ALA A 24 0.31 -10.57 -23.53
CA ALA A 24 0.89 -9.42 -24.21
C ALA A 24 2.40 -9.55 -24.47
N ILE A 25 3.11 -10.30 -23.63
CA ILE A 25 4.55 -10.58 -23.81
C ILE A 25 4.81 -11.83 -24.66
N ALA A 26 3.76 -12.54 -25.11
CA ALA A 26 3.92 -13.68 -25.99
C ALA A 26 4.48 -13.24 -27.37
N PRO A 27 5.22 -14.12 -28.09
CA PRO A 27 5.85 -13.77 -29.35
C PRO A 27 4.90 -13.18 -30.40
N GLU A 28 3.63 -13.61 -30.40
CA GLU A 28 2.57 -13.06 -31.26
C GLU A 28 2.25 -11.58 -31.01
N ASN A 29 2.38 -11.12 -29.78
CA ASN A 29 1.94 -9.80 -29.33
C ASN A 29 3.08 -8.87 -28.94
N ILE A 30 4.33 -9.34 -28.96
CA ILE A 30 5.51 -8.62 -28.45
C ILE A 30 5.80 -7.29 -29.16
N HIS A 31 5.27 -7.06 -30.37
CA HIS A 31 5.41 -5.81 -31.12
C HIS A 31 4.12 -4.98 -31.14
N ASN A 32 3.08 -5.40 -30.42
CA ASN A 32 1.79 -4.71 -30.37
C ASN A 32 1.81 -3.60 -29.32
N ASN A 33 2.47 -2.49 -29.66
CA ASN A 33 2.64 -1.34 -28.77
C ASN A 33 1.29 -0.73 -28.31
N GLU A 34 0.25 -0.77 -29.17
CA GLU A 34 -1.08 -0.28 -28.81
C GLU A 34 -1.74 -1.14 -27.73
N LEU A 35 -1.64 -2.47 -27.86
CA LEU A 35 -2.09 -3.41 -26.82
C LEU A 35 -1.32 -3.19 -25.52
N HIS A 36 0.01 -3.07 -25.60
CA HIS A 36 0.86 -2.85 -24.43
C HIS A 36 0.46 -1.57 -23.69
N GLN A 37 0.31 -0.46 -24.40
CA GLN A 37 -0.09 0.80 -23.78
C GLN A 37 -1.48 0.73 -23.16
N CYS A 38 -2.44 0.14 -23.87
CA CYS A 38 -3.80 -0.05 -23.35
C CYS A 38 -3.81 -0.89 -22.06
N LEU A 39 -2.99 -1.94 -21.97
CA LEU A 39 -2.89 -2.77 -20.77
C LEU A 39 -2.19 -2.05 -19.62
N ILE A 40 -1.13 -1.27 -19.90
CA ILE A 40 -0.48 -0.44 -18.89
C ILE A 40 -1.49 0.55 -18.28
N ASP A 41 -2.24 1.27 -19.12
CA ASP A 41 -3.27 2.22 -18.67
C ASP A 41 -4.36 1.54 -17.84
N GLN A 42 -4.80 0.35 -18.24
CA GLN A 42 -5.77 -0.44 -17.49
C GLN A 42 -5.25 -0.86 -16.12
N VAL A 43 -4.00 -1.33 -16.03
CA VAL A 43 -3.37 -1.73 -14.77
C VAL A 43 -3.22 -0.53 -13.84
N LEU A 44 -2.74 0.61 -14.36
CA LEU A 44 -2.60 1.84 -13.59
C LEU A 44 -3.95 2.31 -13.05
N SER A 45 -4.98 2.38 -13.91
CA SER A 45 -6.33 2.74 -13.50
C SER A 45 -6.90 1.77 -12.45
N HIS A 46 -6.64 0.47 -12.59
CA HIS A 46 -7.08 -0.56 -11.66
C HIS A 46 -6.49 -0.37 -10.25
N TYR A 47 -5.19 -0.03 -10.15
CA TYR A 47 -4.56 0.30 -8.88
C TYR A 47 -5.01 1.65 -8.32
N GLN A 48 -5.17 2.67 -9.16
CA GLN A 48 -5.73 3.96 -8.73
C GLN A 48 -7.12 3.79 -8.10
N GLN A 49 -7.99 2.98 -8.71
CA GLN A 49 -9.30 2.64 -8.14
C GLN A 49 -9.18 1.99 -6.77
N TYR A 50 -8.28 1.02 -6.61
CA TYR A 50 -8.06 0.37 -5.32
C TYR A 50 -7.65 1.35 -4.22
N TYR A 51 -6.71 2.24 -4.51
CA TYR A 51 -6.25 3.20 -3.51
C TYR A 51 -7.28 4.27 -3.19
N LEU A 52 -8.08 4.70 -4.17
CA LEU A 52 -9.23 5.57 -3.94
C LEU A 52 -10.24 4.92 -2.99
N GLU A 53 -10.74 3.73 -3.32
CA GLU A 53 -11.73 3.01 -2.49
C GLU A 53 -11.17 2.68 -1.11
N LYS A 54 -9.88 2.33 -1.02
CA LYS A 54 -9.20 2.07 0.24
C LYS A 54 -9.09 3.32 1.11
N SER A 55 -8.85 4.48 0.51
CA SER A 55 -8.82 5.75 1.24
C SER A 55 -10.20 6.13 1.76
N LEU A 56 -11.26 5.95 0.96
CA LEU A 56 -12.64 6.19 1.37
C LEU A 56 -13.03 5.27 2.53
N ALA A 57 -12.75 3.97 2.42
CA ALA A 57 -12.99 3.01 3.48
C ALA A 57 -12.20 3.33 4.77
N ALA A 58 -10.97 3.86 4.66
CA ALA A 58 -10.19 4.30 5.82
C ALA A 58 -10.79 5.54 6.52
N THR A 59 -11.47 6.41 5.78
CA THR A 59 -12.20 7.54 6.38
C THR A 59 -13.46 7.10 7.12
N GLU A 60 -14.11 6.03 6.67
CA GLU A 60 -15.26 5.41 7.33
C GLU A 60 -14.83 4.63 8.58
N ASP A 61 -13.85 3.73 8.46
CA ASP A 61 -13.30 2.92 9.54
C ASP A 61 -11.83 2.54 9.27
N VAL A 62 -10.92 3.30 9.87
CA VAL A 62 -9.47 3.08 9.72
C VAL A 62 -9.00 1.71 10.24
N PHE A 63 -9.72 1.10 11.19
CA PHE A 63 -9.32 -0.18 11.78
C PHE A 63 -9.51 -1.33 10.79
N GLN A 64 -10.54 -1.27 9.96
CA GLN A 64 -10.73 -2.24 8.87
C GLN A 64 -9.57 -2.23 7.89
N ILE A 65 -8.90 -1.10 7.71
CA ILE A 65 -7.79 -0.98 6.76
C ILE A 65 -6.44 -1.35 7.36
N ILE A 66 -6.23 -1.07 8.65
CA ILE A 66 -4.96 -1.35 9.35
C ILE A 66 -4.93 -2.78 9.90
N SER A 67 -6.08 -3.34 10.27
CA SER A 67 -6.24 -4.72 10.70
C SER A 67 -7.28 -5.44 9.84
N PRO A 68 -7.02 -5.61 8.54
CA PRO A 68 -8.00 -6.14 7.59
C PRO A 68 -8.44 -7.57 7.95
N PRO A 69 -9.72 -7.80 8.29
CA PRO A 69 -10.21 -9.13 8.65
C PRO A 69 -10.17 -10.10 7.46
N TRP A 70 -10.20 -9.58 6.24
CA TRP A 70 -10.17 -10.35 5.00
C TRP A 70 -8.77 -10.81 4.55
N LEU A 71 -7.68 -10.33 5.17
CA LEU A 71 -6.35 -10.89 4.92
C LEU A 71 -6.19 -12.24 5.63
N THR A 72 -5.37 -13.11 5.07
CA THR A 72 -4.99 -14.38 5.69
C THR A 72 -4.07 -14.14 6.89
N PHE A 73 -3.94 -15.14 7.77
CA PHE A 73 -3.03 -15.05 8.91
C PHE A 73 -1.57 -14.75 8.49
N PRO A 74 -0.98 -15.45 7.50
CA PRO A 74 0.37 -15.12 7.02
C PRO A 74 0.49 -13.68 6.54
N GLU A 75 -0.45 -13.19 5.72
CA GLU A 75 -0.42 -11.80 5.21
C GLU A 75 -0.45 -10.77 6.33
N ARG A 76 -1.30 -10.98 7.34
CA ARG A 76 -1.35 -10.12 8.53
C ARG A 76 -0.06 -10.17 9.32
N THR A 77 0.50 -11.36 9.55
CA THR A 77 1.76 -11.55 10.27
C THR A 77 2.93 -10.92 9.52
N PHE A 78 3.00 -11.06 8.19
CA PHE A 78 4.03 -10.44 7.37
C PHE A 78 3.93 -8.91 7.39
N LEU A 79 2.73 -8.35 7.31
CA LEU A 79 2.54 -6.91 7.43
C LEU A 79 2.96 -6.40 8.82
N TRP A 80 2.70 -7.17 9.87
CA TRP A 80 3.07 -6.83 11.25
C TRP A 80 4.58 -6.92 11.51
N ILE A 81 5.23 -8.01 11.09
CA ILE A 81 6.68 -8.25 11.27
C ILE A 81 7.51 -7.38 10.32
N GLY A 82 7.14 -7.36 9.04
CA GLY A 82 7.87 -6.66 7.98
C GLY A 82 7.61 -5.16 7.96
N GLY A 83 6.46 -4.73 8.47
CA GLY A 83 6.00 -3.35 8.38
C GLY A 83 5.69 -2.92 6.95
N PHE A 84 5.47 -1.61 6.78
CA PHE A 84 5.31 -0.99 5.46
C PHE A 84 6.69 -0.71 4.84
N ARG A 85 7.03 -1.41 3.75
CA ARG A 85 8.34 -1.34 3.07
C ARG A 85 8.20 -1.12 1.55
N PRO A 86 7.57 -0.02 1.11
CA PRO A 86 7.36 0.28 -0.30
C PRO A 86 8.67 0.37 -1.09
N SER A 87 9.79 0.73 -0.45
CA SER A 87 11.09 0.82 -1.12
C SER A 87 11.63 -0.51 -1.66
N LEU A 88 11.01 -1.65 -1.31
CA LEU A 88 11.34 -2.95 -1.89
C LEU A 88 10.94 -3.07 -3.37
N ILE A 89 9.95 -2.29 -3.85
CA ILE A 89 9.52 -2.33 -5.26
C ILE A 89 10.67 -1.96 -6.20
N PHE A 90 11.52 -1.03 -5.80
CA PHE A 90 12.69 -0.61 -6.60
C PHE A 90 13.74 -1.71 -6.77
N LYS A 91 13.74 -2.75 -5.91
CA LYS A 91 14.58 -3.93 -6.13
C LYS A 91 14.01 -4.81 -7.24
N LEU A 92 12.67 -4.91 -7.33
CA LEU A 92 12.00 -5.64 -8.40
C LEU A 92 12.21 -4.93 -9.73
N ILE A 93 12.03 -3.60 -9.77
CA ILE A 93 12.28 -2.78 -10.97
C ILE A 93 13.72 -2.99 -11.47
N ALA A 94 14.71 -2.84 -10.59
CA ALA A 94 16.13 -3.00 -10.96
C ALA A 94 16.49 -4.40 -11.49
N ASN A 95 15.74 -5.44 -11.12
CA ASN A 95 15.97 -6.80 -11.60
C ASN A 95 15.18 -7.14 -12.87
N SER A 96 14.08 -6.41 -13.13
CA SER A 96 13.11 -6.76 -14.18
C SER A 96 13.19 -5.83 -15.40
N VAL A 97 13.68 -4.60 -15.23
CA VAL A 97 13.85 -3.61 -16.30
C VAL A 97 15.34 -3.33 -16.46
N GLN A 98 15.92 -3.70 -17.60
CA GLN A 98 17.37 -3.67 -17.82
C GLN A 98 17.82 -2.52 -18.74
N ASP A 99 16.88 -1.87 -19.40
CA ASP A 99 17.06 -0.94 -20.52
C ASP A 99 16.48 0.44 -20.23
N LEU A 100 16.61 0.90 -18.98
CA LEU A 100 16.25 2.27 -18.60
C LEU A 100 17.21 3.28 -19.26
N THR A 101 16.65 4.40 -19.73
CA THR A 101 17.48 5.55 -20.11
C THR A 101 18.12 6.17 -18.88
N ALA A 102 19.21 6.93 -19.05
CA ALA A 102 19.87 7.62 -17.93
C ALA A 102 18.93 8.61 -17.20
N GLU A 103 17.98 9.20 -17.93
CA GLU A 103 16.96 10.08 -17.37
C GLU A 103 15.98 9.30 -16.48
N GLN A 104 15.41 8.20 -17.01
CA GLN A 104 14.51 7.33 -16.25
C GLN A 104 15.21 6.71 -15.04
N GLU A 105 16.48 6.30 -15.16
CA GLU A 105 17.25 5.79 -14.02
C GLU A 105 17.39 6.87 -12.93
N SER A 106 17.68 8.11 -13.31
CA SER A 106 17.76 9.24 -12.38
C SER A 106 16.43 9.48 -11.65
N GLU A 107 15.31 9.49 -12.38
CA GLU A 107 13.96 9.63 -11.83
C GLU A 107 13.64 8.49 -10.85
N VAL A 108 13.90 7.25 -11.23
CA VAL A 108 13.74 6.07 -10.38
C VAL A 108 14.54 6.21 -9.08
N GLN A 109 15.81 6.66 -9.14
CA GLN A 109 16.61 6.85 -7.93
C GLN A 109 16.07 7.99 -7.05
N GLN A 110 15.54 9.06 -7.65
CA GLN A 110 14.92 10.15 -6.92
C GLN A 110 13.69 9.67 -6.15
N VAL A 111 12.72 9.05 -6.84
CA VAL A 111 11.48 8.54 -6.21
C VAL A 111 11.82 7.51 -5.13
N LYS A 112 12.84 6.67 -5.36
CA LYS A 112 13.34 5.71 -4.36
C LYS A 112 13.93 6.38 -3.12
N ALA A 113 14.73 7.44 -3.30
CA ALA A 113 15.33 8.17 -2.19
C ALA A 113 14.25 8.86 -1.33
N GLU A 114 13.27 9.48 -1.98
CA GLU A 114 12.15 10.14 -1.32
C GLU A 114 11.26 9.12 -0.59
N THR A 115 10.89 8.03 -1.25
CA THR A 115 10.15 6.90 -0.64
C THR A 115 10.86 6.39 0.61
N ARG A 116 12.18 6.18 0.55
CA ARG A 116 12.96 5.71 1.72
C ARG A 116 12.97 6.72 2.87
N ARG A 117 12.97 8.01 2.59
CA ARG A 117 12.90 9.06 3.62
C ARG A 117 11.56 9.00 4.32
N GLU A 118 10.47 9.01 3.56
CA GLU A 118 9.10 8.98 4.09
C GLU A 118 8.80 7.66 4.83
N GLU A 119 9.27 6.53 4.29
CA GLU A 119 9.18 5.21 4.93
C GLU A 119 9.86 5.19 6.31
N ARG A 120 11.02 5.84 6.48
CA ARG A 120 11.71 5.92 7.79
C ARG A 120 10.92 6.75 8.80
N GLU A 121 10.41 7.91 8.38
CA GLU A 121 9.60 8.77 9.26
C GLU A 121 8.32 8.07 9.71
N LEU A 122 7.66 7.39 8.77
CA LEU A 122 6.48 6.57 9.04
C LEU A 122 6.80 5.41 9.99
N GLY A 123 7.90 4.68 9.74
CA GLY A 123 8.34 3.58 10.58
C GLY A 123 8.64 4.01 12.02
N GLN A 124 9.28 5.17 12.21
CA GLN A 124 9.49 5.76 13.54
C GLN A 124 8.17 6.11 14.23
N THR A 125 7.20 6.66 13.49
CA THR A 125 5.88 6.99 14.03
C THR A 125 5.14 5.73 14.46
N MET A 126 5.15 4.68 13.63
CA MET A 126 4.55 3.39 13.95
C MET A 126 5.21 2.75 15.18
N ALA A 127 6.53 2.81 15.30
CA ALA A 127 7.25 2.27 16.46
C ALA A 127 6.81 2.95 17.77
N ARG A 128 6.62 4.28 17.77
CA ARG A 128 6.09 5.01 18.93
C ARG A 128 4.67 4.60 19.29
N VAL A 129 3.81 4.35 18.30
CA VAL A 129 2.44 3.84 18.54
C VAL A 129 2.50 2.46 19.16
N GLN A 130 3.32 1.56 18.60
CA GLN A 130 3.50 0.21 19.13
C GLN A 130 4.06 0.24 20.56
N GLU A 131 5.06 1.07 20.84
CA GLU A 131 5.60 1.29 22.18
C GLU A 131 4.52 1.81 23.14
N SER A 132 3.70 2.79 22.74
CA SER A 132 2.59 3.31 23.56
C SER A 132 1.55 2.24 23.90
N VAL A 133 1.24 1.34 22.97
CA VAL A 133 0.26 0.26 23.20
C VAL A 133 0.88 -0.86 24.05
N ALA A 134 2.16 -1.16 23.86
CA ALA A 134 2.88 -2.18 24.61
C ALA A 134 3.31 -1.74 26.02
N SER A 135 3.53 -0.43 26.24
CA SER A 135 3.95 0.16 27.52
C SER A 135 2.79 0.54 28.43
N ALA A 136 1.56 0.59 27.93
CA ALA A 136 0.37 0.56 28.77
C ALA A 136 0.40 -0.79 29.54
N PRO A 137 0.55 -0.82 30.87
CA PRO A 137 0.89 -2.05 31.60
C PRO A 137 -0.25 -3.08 31.56
N PHE A 138 -0.32 -3.88 30.49
CA PHE A 138 -1.17 -5.05 30.19
C PHE A 138 -2.69 -5.03 30.49
N MET A 139 -3.22 -4.20 31.37
CA MET A 139 -4.65 -4.01 31.66
C MET A 139 -4.77 -2.83 32.63
N ASN A 140 -5.51 -1.78 32.27
CA ASN A 140 -6.25 -1.06 33.29
C ASN A 140 -7.37 -1.99 33.81
N LEU A 141 -7.01 -2.96 34.64
CA LEU A 141 -7.95 -3.68 35.51
C LEU A 141 -8.56 -2.76 36.58
N ALA A 142 -8.33 -1.44 36.53
CA ALA A 142 -8.53 -0.58 37.69
C ALA A 142 -9.40 0.68 37.53
N ARG A 143 -9.51 1.39 36.39
CA ARG A 143 -10.11 2.74 36.53
C ARG A 143 -10.64 3.44 35.27
N ARG A 144 -11.97 3.47 35.23
CA ARG A 144 -12.86 4.63 35.07
C ARG A 144 -12.54 5.63 33.94
N SER A 145 -13.49 5.69 33.00
CA SER A 145 -14.02 6.88 32.32
C SER A 145 -13.16 7.72 31.36
N ASP A 146 -11.92 7.35 31.05
CA ASP A 146 -11.07 8.08 30.06
C ASP A 146 -10.91 7.36 28.69
N GLU A 147 -11.68 6.30 28.45
CA GLU A 147 -11.54 5.46 27.26
C GLU A 147 -11.80 6.22 25.95
N ASN A 148 -12.83 7.07 25.88
CA ASN A 148 -13.20 7.77 24.65
C ASN A 148 -12.15 8.76 24.13
N GLU A 149 -11.40 9.44 25.02
CA GLU A 149 -10.38 10.40 24.60
C GLU A 149 -9.13 9.69 24.06
N SER A 150 -8.79 8.54 24.66
CA SER A 150 -7.67 7.70 24.22
C SER A 150 -7.95 7.05 22.86
N TYR A 151 -9.18 6.54 22.64
CA TYR A 151 -9.62 6.01 21.35
C TYR A 151 -9.58 7.07 20.24
N GLY A 152 -10.02 8.30 20.53
CA GLY A 152 -9.95 9.42 19.57
C GLY A 152 -8.51 9.75 19.15
N LYS A 153 -7.57 9.82 20.11
CA LYS A 153 -6.15 10.06 19.82
C LYS A 153 -5.54 8.94 18.96
N CYS A 154 -5.82 7.69 19.30
CA CYS A 154 -5.34 6.54 18.54
C CYS A 154 -5.89 6.54 17.10
N TYR A 155 -7.19 6.82 16.95
CA TYR A 155 -7.86 6.93 15.65
C TYR A 155 -7.22 7.99 14.75
N HIS A 156 -6.97 9.19 15.27
CA HIS A 156 -6.32 10.27 14.51
C HIS A 156 -4.90 9.92 14.07
N ILE A 157 -4.12 9.24 14.92
CA ILE A 157 -2.76 8.79 14.57
C ILE A 157 -2.84 7.74 13.46
N LEU A 158 -3.72 6.75 13.58
CA LEU A 158 -3.93 5.71 12.58
C LEU A 158 -4.36 6.28 11.23
N LEU A 159 -5.27 7.27 11.22
CA LEU A 159 -5.72 7.93 10.01
C LEU A 159 -4.60 8.76 9.36
N SER A 160 -3.77 9.43 10.16
CA SER A 160 -2.59 10.17 9.68
C SER A 160 -1.54 9.24 9.06
N LEU A 161 -1.26 8.11 9.72
CA LEU A 161 -0.38 7.07 9.19
C LEU A 161 -0.92 6.53 7.86
N HIS A 162 -2.23 6.27 7.77
CA HIS A 162 -2.88 5.84 6.54
C HIS A 162 -2.67 6.85 5.40
N HIS A 163 -2.93 8.13 5.63
CA HIS A 163 -2.74 9.17 4.61
C HIS A 163 -1.29 9.27 4.12
N LYS A 164 -0.31 9.17 5.04
CA LYS A 164 1.12 9.15 4.67
C LYS A 164 1.45 7.94 3.79
N ILE A 165 0.93 6.76 4.15
CA ILE A 165 1.09 5.54 3.34
C ILE A 165 0.48 5.74 1.94
N GLN A 166 -0.73 6.28 1.86
CA GLN A 166 -1.39 6.56 0.58
C GLN A 166 -0.60 7.53 -0.28
N GLY A 167 -0.04 8.59 0.32
CA GLY A 167 0.80 9.56 -0.39
C GLY A 167 2.03 8.90 -1.01
N ILE A 168 2.75 8.07 -0.26
CA ILE A 168 3.92 7.33 -0.76
C ILE A 168 3.52 6.42 -1.93
N ILE A 169 2.39 5.73 -1.83
CA ILE A 169 1.96 4.79 -2.87
C ILE A 169 1.47 5.51 -4.12
N TYR A 170 0.64 6.55 -3.97
CA TYR A 170 0.18 7.36 -5.10
C TYR A 170 1.38 7.92 -5.87
N LYS A 171 2.39 8.41 -5.15
CA LYS A 171 3.63 8.88 -5.74
C LYS A 171 4.34 7.81 -6.58
N ILE A 172 4.45 6.59 -6.04
CA ILE A 172 5.05 5.45 -6.76
C ILE A 172 4.23 5.05 -8.00
N LEU A 173 2.92 5.25 -8.01
CA LEU A 173 2.02 4.83 -9.09
C LEU A 173 1.75 5.92 -10.15
N VAL A 174 2.08 7.17 -9.86
CA VAL A 174 1.75 8.32 -10.71
C VAL A 174 3.00 9.06 -11.18
N ASP A 175 4.10 9.03 -10.41
CA ASP A 175 5.40 9.55 -10.85
C ASP A 175 6.23 8.48 -11.60
N PHE A 176 5.61 7.34 -11.94
CA PHE A 176 6.10 6.28 -12.83
C PHE A 176 5.05 6.03 -13.92
#